data_AF-A0A7G9T926-F1
#
_entry.id   AF-A0A7G9T926-F1
#
_cell.length_a   1.000
_cell.length_b   1.000
_cell.length_c   1.000
_cell.angle_alpha   90.00
_cell.angle_beta   90.00
_cell.angle_gamma   90.00
#
_symmetry.space_group_name_H-M   'P 1'
#
loop_
_entity.id
_entity.type
_entity.pdbx_description
1 polymer ?
#
loop_
_entity_poly.entity_id
_entity_poly.type
_entity_poly.pdbx_seq_one_letter_code
_entity_poly.pdbx_strand_id
1 'polypeptide(L)'
;MAKLFLNLRNVPADEADDVRDLLRTNAIDFYETQPSPWGISAGGLWIEDVDQLTRAKTLMADYQTRRRDHARSERAIAEREGRAETFAGLLRDRPLYVVGVLAAVLFILAVTLALPWLLL
;
A
#
# COMPACT_ATOMS: atom_id res chain seq x y z
N MET A 1 14.84 23.19 15.96
CA MET A 1 14.37 21.88 16.46
C MET A 1 13.80 21.14 15.28
N ALA A 2 14.36 19.97 15.00
CA ALA A 2 13.95 19.20 13.86
C ALA A 2 12.58 18.55 14.02
N LYS A 3 11.89 18.47 12.88
CA LYS A 3 10.53 17.97 12.79
C LYS A 3 10.53 16.70 11.94
N LEU A 4 9.69 15.75 12.35
CA LEU A 4 9.48 14.53 11.59
C LEU A 4 8.88 14.88 10.23
N PHE A 5 9.57 14.49 9.17
CA PHE A 5 9.13 14.65 7.79
C PHE A 5 8.41 13.40 7.29
N LEU A 6 9.03 12.23 7.46
CA LEU A 6 8.46 10.94 7.05
C LEU A 6 8.70 9.88 8.12
N ASN A 7 7.65 9.18 8.52
CA ASN A 7 7.76 7.98 9.34
C ASN A 7 7.95 6.77 8.42
N LEU A 8 9.02 6.00 8.62
CA LEU A 8 9.36 4.86 7.75
C LEU A 8 8.58 3.58 8.09
N ARG A 9 7.63 3.65 9.04
CA ARG A 9 6.75 2.52 9.35
C ARG A 9 5.85 2.19 8.17
N ASN A 10 5.91 0.94 7.72
CA ASN A 10 5.15 0.42 6.58
C ASN A 10 5.43 1.16 5.26
N VAL A 11 6.55 1.89 5.17
CA VAL A 11 7.01 2.48 3.92
C VAL A 11 7.86 1.43 3.20
N PRO A 12 7.53 1.05 1.95
CA PRO A 12 8.35 0.17 1.15
C PRO A 12 9.79 0.70 1.00
N ALA A 13 10.76 -0.20 0.90
CA ALA A 13 12.17 0.19 0.81
C ALA A 13 12.46 1.09 -0.39
N ASP A 14 11.83 0.79 -1.55
CA ASP A 14 11.91 1.59 -2.76
C ASP A 14 11.34 3.01 -2.57
N GLU A 15 10.19 3.15 -1.91
CA GLU A 15 9.63 4.48 -1.62
C GLU A 15 10.51 5.28 -0.65
N ALA A 16 11.09 4.61 0.35
CA ALA A 16 12.01 5.26 1.28
C ALA A 16 13.27 5.77 0.55
N ASP A 17 13.82 4.99 -0.37
CA ASP A 17 14.96 5.38 -1.20
C ASP A 17 14.61 6.54 -2.15
N ASP A 18 13.46 6.47 -2.83
CA ASP A 18 12.95 7.55 -3.68
C ASP A 18 12.84 8.88 -2.91
N VAL A 19 12.36 8.83 -1.66
CA VAL A 19 12.22 10.02 -0.83
C VAL A 19 13.58 10.54 -0.38
N ARG A 20 14.54 9.67 -0.04
CA ARG A 20 15.93 10.10 0.27
C ARG A 20 16.56 10.80 -0.92
N ASP A 21 16.39 10.26 -2.13
CA ASP A 21 16.92 10.83 -3.35
C ASP A 21 16.23 12.15 -3.73
N LEU A 22 14.92 12.26 -3.49
CA LEU A 22 14.16 13.50 -3.66
C LEU A 22 14.70 14.61 -2.75
N LEU A 23 15.00 14.30 -1.49
CA LEU A 23 15.57 15.27 -0.55
C LEU A 23 17.00 15.67 -0.95
N ARG A 24 17.85 14.69 -1.32
CA ARG A 24 19.23 14.94 -1.77
C ARG A 24 19.29 15.78 -3.04
N THR A 25 18.49 15.44 -4.04
CA THR A 25 18.46 16.16 -5.34
C THR A 25 18.04 17.61 -5.19
N ASN A 26 17.19 17.91 -4.21
CA ASN A 26 16.72 19.26 -3.94
C ASN A 26 17.58 20.04 -2.92
N ALA A 27 18.70 19.47 -2.50
CA ALA A 27 19.60 20.01 -1.48
C ALA A 27 18.85 20.36 -0.19
N ILE A 28 18.02 19.44 0.29
CA ILE A 28 17.31 19.55 1.57
C ILE A 28 18.09 18.73 2.60
N ASP A 29 18.49 19.37 3.70
CA ASP A 29 19.21 18.71 4.78
C ASP A 29 18.24 17.87 5.61
N PHE A 30 18.56 16.60 5.76
CA PHE A 30 17.79 15.68 6.57
C PHE A 30 18.68 14.73 7.37
N TYR A 31 18.16 14.22 8.47
CA TYR A 31 18.75 13.11 9.18
C TYR A 31 17.77 11.96 9.29
N GLU A 32 18.32 10.75 9.37
CA GLU A 32 17.56 9.52 9.47
C GLU A 32 17.82 8.85 10.81
N THR A 33 16.74 8.49 11.49
CA THR A 33 16.81 7.62 12.67
C THR A 33 16.63 6.17 12.22
N GLN A 34 17.54 5.29 12.64
CA GLN A 34 17.47 3.86 12.33
C GLN A 34 16.30 3.17 13.08
N PRO A 35 15.71 2.11 12.49
CA PRO A 35 14.72 1.29 13.19
C PRO A 35 15.34 0.58 14.40
N SER A 36 14.53 0.38 15.43
CA SER A 36 14.94 -0.38 16.62
C SER A 36 15.06 -1.87 16.27
N PRO A 37 16.07 -2.59 16.79
CA PRO A 37 16.20 -4.05 16.63
C PRO A 37 14.97 -4.84 17.10
N TRP A 38 14.18 -4.27 18.01
CA TRP A 38 12.96 -4.88 18.54
C TRP A 38 11.69 -4.46 17.79
N GLY A 39 11.80 -3.71 16.68
CA GLY A 39 10.66 -3.28 15.85
C GLY A 39 9.78 -2.19 16.46
N ILE A 40 10.16 -1.62 17.62
CA ILE A 40 9.35 -0.60 18.32
C ILE A 40 9.39 0.76 17.61
N SER A 41 10.55 1.14 17.06
CA SER A 41 10.68 2.28 16.14
C SER A 41 10.98 1.77 14.74
N ALA A 42 10.27 2.30 13.74
CA ALA A 42 10.51 1.96 12.34
C ALA A 42 11.55 2.87 11.66
N GLY A 43 12.11 3.81 12.41
CA GLY A 43 12.93 4.88 11.85
C GLY A 43 12.09 6.02 11.26
N GLY A 44 12.78 7.04 10.77
CA GLY A 44 12.14 8.27 10.32
C GLY A 44 13.14 9.24 9.72
N LEU A 45 12.66 10.02 8.75
CA LEU A 45 13.38 11.14 8.16
C LEU A 45 12.93 12.43 8.83
N TRP A 46 13.90 13.26 9.18
CA TRP A 46 13.68 14.47 9.96
C TRP A 46 14.40 15.64 9.30
N ILE A 47 13.76 16.81 9.32
CA ILE A 47 14.31 18.05 8.73
C ILE A 47 14.35 19.11 9.81
N GLU A 48 15.48 19.79 9.94
CA GLU A 48 15.70 20.81 10.96
C GLU A 48 15.09 22.17 10.60
N ASP A 49 15.34 22.61 9.36
CA ASP A 49 14.90 23.89 8.86
C ASP A 49 13.40 23.86 8.46
N VAL A 50 12.64 24.84 8.95
CA VAL A 50 11.19 24.94 8.73
C VAL A 50 10.87 25.32 7.27
N ASP A 51 11.72 26.11 6.63
CA ASP A 51 11.56 26.52 5.23
C ASP A 51 11.88 25.33 4.32
N GLN A 52 12.95 24.59 4.62
CA GLN A 52 13.27 23.34 3.93
C GLN A 52 12.18 22.29 4.14
N LEU A 53 11.61 22.17 5.36
CA LEU A 53 10.49 21.26 5.62
C LEU A 53 9.26 21.61 4.79
N THR A 54 8.95 22.89 4.65
CA THR A 54 7.83 23.35 3.82
C THR A 54 8.06 23.00 2.36
N ARG A 55 9.26 23.27 1.84
CA ARG A 55 9.66 22.88 0.49
C ARG A 55 9.61 21.36 0.27
N ALA A 56 10.11 20.58 1.23
CA ALA A 56 10.08 19.12 1.19
C ALA A 56 8.65 18.58 1.11
N LYS A 57 7.71 19.18 1.86
CA LYS A 57 6.29 18.80 1.81
C LYS A 57 5.66 19.08 0.45
N THR A 58 5.98 20.21 -0.18
CA THR A 58 5.51 20.52 -1.54
C THR A 58 6.02 19.48 -2.54
N LEU A 59 7.33 19.19 -2.51
CA LEU A 59 7.93 18.18 -3.39
C LEU A 59 7.36 16.78 -3.16
N MET A 60 7.10 16.42 -1.90
CA MET A 60 6.46 15.15 -1.55
C MET A 60 5.04 15.06 -2.12
N ALA A 61 4.26 16.14 -2.08
CA ALA A 61 2.92 16.14 -2.65
C ALA A 61 2.93 15.87 -4.16
N ASP A 62 3.89 16.47 -4.88
CA ASP A 62 4.07 16.25 -6.32
C ASP A 62 4.54 14.81 -6.61
N TYR A 63 5.47 14.29 -5.82
CA TYR A 63 5.92 12.90 -5.90
C TYR A 63 4.75 11.92 -5.69
N GLN A 64 3.97 12.11 -4.63
CA GLN A 64 2.83 11.24 -4.33
C GLN A 64 1.75 11.30 -5.42
N THR A 65 1.54 12.47 -6.03
CA THR A 65 0.63 12.62 -7.17
C THR A 65 1.13 11.81 -8.37
N ARG A 66 2.41 11.96 -8.74
CA ARG A 66 3.01 11.18 -9.84
C ARG A 66 2.95 9.69 -9.60
N ARG A 67 3.25 9.22 -8.37
CA ARG A 67 3.21 7.79 -8.02
C ARG A 67 1.79 7.23 -8.12
N ARG A 68 0.77 8.00 -7.72
CA ARG A 68 -0.64 7.62 -7.87
C ARG A 68 -1.06 7.55 -9.33
N ASP A 69 -0.62 8.50 -10.15
CA ASP A 69 -0.95 8.52 -11.57
C ASP A 69 -0.27 7.36 -12.32
N HIS A 70 0.98 7.04 -11.95
CA HIS A 70 1.69 5.86 -12.46
C HIS A 70 0.91 4.58 -12.13
N ALA A 71 0.55 4.37 -10.86
CA ALA A 71 -0.21 3.20 -10.44
C ALA A 71 -1.58 3.10 -11.14
N ARG A 72 -2.24 4.23 -11.41
CA ARG A 72 -3.49 4.26 -12.20
C ARG A 72 -3.25 3.86 -13.65
N SER A 73 -2.16 4.35 -14.25
CA SER A 73 -1.81 4.01 -15.63
C SER A 73 -1.45 2.54 -15.78
N GLU A 74 -0.70 1.97 -14.83
CA GLU A 74 -0.36 0.55 -14.78
C GLU A 74 -1.60 -0.31 -14.64
N ARG A 75 -2.56 0.09 -13.79
CA ARG A 75 -3.86 -0.59 -13.69
C ARG A 75 -4.64 -0.53 -15.01
N ALA A 76 -4.70 0.64 -15.66
CA ALA A 76 -5.40 0.77 -16.94
C ALA A 76 -4.74 -0.08 -18.05
N ILE A 77 -3.42 -0.21 -18.04
CA ILE A 77 -2.68 -1.09 -18.95
C ILE A 77 -2.98 -2.56 -18.63
N ALA A 78 -2.90 -2.96 -17.35
CA ALA A 78 -3.22 -4.32 -16.91
C ALA A 78 -4.68 -4.72 -17.22
N GLU A 79 -5.63 -3.79 -17.12
CA GLU A 79 -7.03 -3.98 -17.51
C GLU A 79 -7.16 -4.20 -19.03
N ARG A 80 -6.47 -3.40 -19.85
CA ARG A 80 -6.48 -3.54 -21.32
C ARG A 80 -5.84 -4.85 -21.78
N GLU A 81 -4.83 -5.31 -21.07
CA GLU A 81 -4.11 -6.55 -21.35
C GLU A 81 -4.79 -7.79 -20.75
N GLY A 82 -5.95 -7.63 -20.08
CA GLY A 82 -6.70 -8.71 -19.46
C GLY A 82 -6.00 -9.37 -18.26
N ARG A 83 -4.92 -8.75 -17.76
CA ARG A 83 -4.12 -9.21 -16.62
C ARG A 83 -4.54 -8.61 -15.28
N ALA A 84 -5.46 -7.65 -15.27
CA ALA A 84 -6.05 -7.19 -14.03
C ALA A 84 -6.81 -8.37 -13.40
N GLU A 85 -6.33 -8.84 -12.25
CA GLU A 85 -7.00 -9.82 -11.38
C GLU A 85 -8.34 -9.23 -10.89
N THR A 86 -9.30 -9.18 -11.79
CA THR A 86 -10.68 -8.80 -11.50
C THR A 86 -11.44 -10.08 -11.20
N PHE A 87 -12.45 -9.99 -10.33
CA PHE A 87 -13.37 -11.12 -10.10
C PHE A 87 -13.98 -11.65 -11.41
N ALA A 88 -14.18 -10.77 -12.40
CA ALA A 88 -14.62 -11.14 -13.74
C ALA A 88 -13.56 -11.95 -14.51
N GLY A 89 -12.28 -11.58 -14.40
CA GLY A 89 -11.16 -12.36 -14.96
C GLY A 89 -11.04 -13.74 -14.31
N LEU A 90 -11.12 -13.81 -12.98
CA LEU A 90 -11.07 -15.08 -12.24
C LEU A 90 -12.24 -16.01 -12.60
N LEU A 91 -13.46 -15.46 -12.74
CA LEU A 91 -14.65 -16.22 -13.17
C LEU A 91 -14.50 -16.75 -14.60
N ARG A 92 -13.85 -15.99 -15.48
CA ARG A 92 -13.62 -16.37 -16.88
C ARG A 92 -12.51 -17.42 -17.02
N ASP A 93 -11.43 -17.30 -16.26
CA ASP A 93 -10.26 -18.18 -16.36
C ASP A 93 -10.44 -19.49 -15.59
N ARG A 94 -11.18 -19.47 -14.46
CA ARG A 94 -11.39 -20.65 -13.60
C ARG A 94 -12.84 -20.75 -13.09
N PRO A 95 -13.83 -20.93 -13.97
CA PRO A 95 -15.24 -20.95 -13.59
C PRO A 95 -15.57 -22.08 -12.57
N LEU A 96 -14.97 -23.26 -12.72
CA LEU A 96 -15.19 -24.39 -11.82
C LEU A 96 -14.69 -24.13 -10.38
N TYR A 97 -13.57 -23.41 -10.23
CA TYR A 97 -13.04 -23.03 -8.92
C TYR A 97 -13.99 -22.07 -8.21
N VAL A 98 -14.49 -21.06 -8.92
CA VAL A 98 -15.43 -20.08 -8.36
C VAL A 98 -16.75 -20.74 -7.96
N VAL A 99 -17.30 -21.61 -8.80
CA VAL A 99 -18.53 -22.37 -8.49
C VAL A 99 -18.31 -23.30 -7.29
N GLY A 100 -17.16 -23.99 -7.22
CA GLY A 100 -16.82 -24.85 -6.09
C GLY A 100 -16.72 -24.10 -4.76
N VAL A 101 -16.08 -22.93 -4.75
CA VAL A 101 -15.99 -22.06 -3.57
C VAL A 101 -17.38 -21.56 -3.17
N LEU A 102 -18.20 -21.11 -4.12
CA LEU A 102 -19.59 -20.69 -3.86
C LEU A 102 -20.43 -21.81 -3.26
N ALA A 103 -20.33 -23.02 -3.80
CA ALA A 103 -21.02 -24.19 -3.29
C ALA A 103 -20.58 -24.53 -1.86
N ALA A 104 -19.28 -24.44 -1.56
CA ALA A 104 -18.76 -24.66 -0.21
C ALA A 104 -19.27 -23.60 0.78
N VAL A 105 -19.29 -22.31 0.39
CA VAL A 105 -19.84 -21.22 1.20
C VAL A 105 -21.33 -21.45 1.48
N LEU A 106 -22.12 -21.77 0.45
CA LEU A 106 -23.54 -22.06 0.60
C LEU A 106 -23.79 -23.28 1.48
N PHE A 107 -22.97 -24.33 1.35
CA PHE A 107 -23.05 -25.52 2.18
C PHE A 107 -22.76 -25.19 3.66
N ILE A 108 -21.70 -24.44 3.93
CA ILE A 108 -21.36 -24.00 5.30
C ILE A 108 -22.50 -23.17 5.87
N LEU A 109 -23.00 -22.16 5.13
CA LEU A 109 -24.13 -21.34 5.57
C LEU A 109 -25.38 -22.19 5.83
N ALA A 110 -25.73 -23.11 4.93
CA ALA A 110 -26.87 -23.99 5.10
C ALA A 110 -26.73 -24.85 6.36
N VAL A 111 -25.57 -25.46 6.59
CA VAL A 111 -25.29 -26.25 7.79
C VAL A 111 -25.36 -25.37 9.04
N THR A 112 -24.73 -24.20 9.05
CA THR A 112 -24.72 -23.28 10.19
C THR A 112 -26.13 -22.76 10.53
N LEU A 113 -26.96 -22.46 9.53
CA LEU A 113 -28.35 -22.01 9.76
C LEU A 113 -29.30 -23.15 10.10
N ALA A 114 -29.09 -24.36 9.56
CA ALA A 114 -29.92 -25.53 9.84
C ALA A 114 -29.60 -26.18 11.19
N LEU A 115 -28.35 -26.09 11.66
CA LEU A 115 -27.89 -26.61 12.95
C LEU A 115 -28.77 -26.21 14.15
N PRO A 116 -29.11 -24.93 14.37
CA PRO A 116 -29.98 -24.54 15.48
C PRO A 116 -31.40 -25.11 15.38
N TRP A 117 -31.93 -25.33 14.16
CA TRP A 117 -33.25 -25.96 13.96
C TRP A 117 -33.22 -27.49 14.12
N LEU A 118 -32.08 -28.13 13.90
CA LEU A 118 -31.88 -29.57 14.09
C LEU A 118 -31.54 -29.97 15.54
N LEU A 119 -31.06 -29.01 16.34
CA LEU A 119 -30.64 -29.22 17.73
C LEU A 119 -31.67 -28.69 18.77
N LEU A 120 -32.81 -28.14 18.33
CA LEU A 120 -33.97 -27.76 19.14
C LEU A 120 -35.06 -28.83 19.05
#